data_AF-A0AAD6KC97-F1
#
_entry.id   AF-A0AAD6KC97-F1
#
_cell.length_a   1.000
_cell.length_b   1.000
_cell.length_c   1.000
_cell.angle_alpha   90.00
_cell.angle_beta   90.00
_cell.angle_gamma   90.00
#
_symmetry.space_group_name_H-M   'P 1'
#
loop_
_entity.id
_entity.type
_entity.pdbx_description
1 polymer ?
#
loop_
_entity_poly.entity_id
_entity_poly.type
_entity_poly.pdbx_seq_one_letter_code
_entity_poly.pdbx_strand_id
1 'polypeptide(L)'
;MHHLPNQRVKFDRDYNNRLKSAKGGEDKDDVVAYSAHVPSFADTWGWVMASDQPFCFNAEEIDRRVDERIDGKLLLLNGAAFLSSATLNKAVSQSLLNETHVYTEDNARFLHGHGVSNKN
;
A
#
# COMPACT_ATOMS: atom_id res chain seq x y z
N MET A 1 -6.42 -27.65 -21.52
CA MET A 1 -7.15 -26.40 -21.17
C MET A 1 -6.61 -25.95 -19.83
N HIS A 2 -5.57 -25.11 -19.85
CA HIS A 2 -4.85 -24.70 -18.63
C HIS A 2 -5.69 -23.69 -17.86
N HIS A 3 -6.12 -24.07 -16.66
CA HIS A 3 -6.72 -23.16 -15.69
C HIS A 3 -5.60 -22.26 -15.14
N LEU A 4 -5.53 -21.02 -15.61
CA LEU A 4 -4.66 -20.01 -15.02
C LEU A 4 -5.20 -19.68 -13.64
N PRO A 5 -4.44 -19.90 -12.55
CA PRO A 5 -4.90 -19.54 -11.22
C PRO A 5 -5.11 -18.03 -11.16
N ASN A 6 -6.28 -17.63 -10.65
CA ASN A 6 -6.67 -16.26 -10.32
C ASN A 6 -5.45 -15.45 -9.88
N GLN A 7 -5.14 -14.39 -10.63
CA GLN A 7 -4.25 -13.31 -10.21
C GLN A 7 -4.86 -12.65 -8.97
N ARG A 8 -4.65 -13.29 -7.81
CA ARG A 8 -4.74 -12.63 -6.51
C ARG A 8 -3.71 -11.53 -6.59
N VAL A 9 -4.15 -10.28 -6.70
CA VAL A 9 -3.28 -9.12 -6.54
C VAL A 9 -2.59 -9.33 -5.19
N LYS A 10 -1.32 -9.74 -5.22
CA LYS A 10 -0.56 -10.01 -4.02
C LYS A 10 -0.11 -8.65 -3.52
N PHE A 11 -0.98 -7.97 -2.78
CA PHE A 11 -0.47 -7.05 -1.78
C PHE A 11 0.50 -7.86 -0.95
N ASP A 12 1.75 -7.41 -0.88
CA ASP A 12 2.73 -8.00 0.01
C ASP A 12 2.06 -8.18 1.38
N ARG A 13 2.24 -9.33 2.02
CA ARG A 13 1.67 -9.55 3.36
C ARG A 13 2.12 -8.42 4.28
N ASP A 14 3.33 -7.89 4.11
CA ASP A 14 3.85 -6.71 4.81
C ASP A 14 3.00 -5.44 4.66
N TYR A 15 2.25 -5.29 3.57
CA TYR A 15 1.33 -4.18 3.36
C TYR A 15 0.17 -4.18 4.35
N ASN A 16 -0.51 -5.33 4.48
CA ASN A 16 -1.60 -5.50 5.44
C ASN A 16 -1.07 -5.37 6.88
N ASN A 17 0.17 -5.83 7.12
CA ASN A 17 0.83 -5.74 8.42
C ASN A 17 1.08 -4.28 8.82
N ARG A 18 1.55 -3.44 7.89
CA ARG A 18 1.77 -2.00 8.12
C ARG A 18 0.46 -1.24 8.30
N LEU A 19 -0.59 -1.58 7.53
CA LEU A 19 -1.93 -1.02 7.72
C LEU A 19 -2.49 -1.29 9.11
N LYS A 20 -2.19 -2.46 9.68
CA LYS A 20 -2.67 -2.87 10.99
C LYS A 20 -1.78 -2.41 12.13
N SER A 21 -0.46 -2.39 11.99
CA SER A 21 0.44 -1.74 12.96
C SER A 21 0.11 -0.26 13.09
N ALA A 22 -0.24 0.39 11.98
CA ALA A 22 -0.78 1.74 11.97
C ALA A 22 -2.16 1.87 12.65
N LYS A 23 -2.96 0.81 12.76
CA LYS A 23 -4.33 0.81 13.36
C LYS A 23 -4.43 0.11 14.72
N GLY A 24 -3.40 -0.62 15.13
CA GLY A 24 -3.41 -1.60 16.22
C GLY A 24 -2.38 -1.33 17.30
N GLY A 25 -1.57 -0.27 17.16
CA GLY A 25 -1.14 0.53 18.30
C GLY A 25 -2.19 1.61 18.49
N GLU A 26 -2.58 1.88 19.73
CA GLU A 26 -3.57 2.90 20.09
C GLU A 26 -3.28 4.25 19.40
N ASP A 27 -4.36 4.96 19.03
CA ASP A 27 -4.43 6.36 18.56
C ASP A 27 -3.97 6.72 17.14
N LYS A 28 -4.49 6.07 16.08
CA LYS A 28 -4.51 6.70 14.73
C LYS A 28 -5.92 6.79 14.16
N ASP A 29 -6.42 8.01 14.07
CA ASP A 29 -7.78 8.32 13.61
C ASP A 29 -7.98 8.13 12.10
N ASP A 30 -6.93 8.23 11.28
CA ASP A 30 -7.05 8.11 9.82
C ASP A 30 -5.89 7.34 9.16
N VAL A 31 -6.24 6.47 8.21
CA VAL A 31 -5.31 5.58 7.51
C VAL A 31 -5.66 5.48 6.04
N VAL A 32 -4.71 5.86 5.19
CA VAL A 32 -4.84 5.86 3.73
C VAL A 32 -3.89 4.84 3.11
N ALA A 33 -4.47 3.90 2.39
CA ALA A 33 -3.81 2.88 1.61
C ALA A 33 -3.67 3.36 0.16
N TYR A 34 -2.47 3.32 -0.42
CA TYR A 34 -2.23 3.68 -1.81
C TYR A 34 -1.26 2.71 -2.48
N SER A 35 -1.30 2.63 -3.81
CA SER A 35 -0.49 1.69 -4.56
C SER A 35 -0.09 2.22 -5.94
N ALA A 36 1.05 1.77 -6.45
CA ALA A 36 1.51 2.10 -7.79
C ALA A 36 2.28 0.91 -8.39
N HIS A 37 2.24 0.80 -9.71
CA HIS A 37 3.02 -0.20 -10.43
C HIS A 37 4.51 0.15 -10.38
N VAL A 38 5.35 -0.81 -9.98
CA VAL A 38 6.81 -0.66 -9.96
C VAL A 38 7.39 -1.63 -10.99
N PRO A 39 7.83 -1.16 -12.17
CA PRO A 39 8.21 -2.05 -13.28
C PRO A 39 9.28 -3.07 -12.96
N SER A 40 10.30 -2.69 -12.17
CA SER A 40 11.36 -3.59 -11.74
C SER A 40 10.89 -4.70 -10.80
N PHE A 41 9.72 -4.55 -10.17
CA PHE A 41 9.12 -5.56 -9.29
C PHE A 41 8.15 -6.47 -10.06
N ALA A 42 7.83 -6.12 -11.32
CA ALA A 42 6.82 -6.80 -12.13
C ALA A 42 5.45 -6.92 -11.43
N ASP A 43 5.14 -6.01 -10.51
CA ASP A 43 3.89 -6.01 -9.74
C ASP A 43 3.53 -4.59 -9.25
N THR A 44 2.34 -4.47 -8.67
CA THR A 44 1.88 -3.30 -7.93
C THR A 44 2.44 -3.34 -6.52
N TRP A 45 3.08 -2.25 -6.10
CA TRP A 45 3.56 -2.08 -4.74
C TRP A 45 2.62 -1.16 -3.95
N GLY A 46 2.42 -1.48 -2.68
CA GLY A 46 1.53 -0.75 -1.78
C GLY A 46 2.29 0.02 -0.70
N TRP A 47 1.81 1.22 -0.39
CA TRP A 47 2.22 2.02 0.76
C TRP A 47 1.02 2.49 1.59
N VAL A 48 1.31 2.89 2.84
CA VAL A 48 0.32 3.26 3.85
C VAL A 48 0.74 4.56 4.49
N MET A 49 -0.19 5.51 4.58
CA MET A 49 -0.07 6.65 5.47
C MET A 49 -1.03 6.47 6.64
N ALA A 50 -0.62 6.90 7.82
CA ALA A 50 -1.43 6.84 9.01
C ALA A 50 -1.14 8.02 9.93
N SER A 51 -2.20 8.67 10.40
CA SER A 51 -2.14 9.90 11.16
C SER A 51 -3.24 9.91 12.21
N ASP A 52 -2.98 10.61 13.31
CA ASP A 52 -3.93 10.87 14.39
C ASP A 52 -4.84 12.06 14.03
N GLN A 53 -4.57 12.71 12.90
CA GLN A 53 -5.39 13.76 12.28
C GLN A 53 -5.89 13.30 10.91
N PRO A 54 -7.13 13.70 10.51
CA PRO A 54 -7.69 13.32 9.23
C PRO A 54 -6.89 13.87 8.06
N PHE A 55 -6.75 13.04 7.03
CA PHE A 55 -6.13 13.39 5.77
C PHE A 55 -7.12 14.14 4.88
N CYS A 56 -7.05 15.46 4.90
CA CYS A 56 -7.85 16.34 4.04
C CYS A 56 -6.96 16.93 2.94
N PHE A 57 -6.90 16.28 1.78
CA PHE A 57 -6.22 16.82 0.59
C PHE A 57 -6.98 16.49 -0.69
N ASN A 58 -7.00 17.45 -1.62
CA ASN A 58 -7.42 17.28 -3.00
C ASN A 58 -6.21 17.38 -3.93
N ALA A 59 -6.42 17.16 -5.23
CA ALA A 59 -5.32 17.18 -6.19
C ALA A 59 -4.62 18.54 -6.21
N GLU A 60 -5.39 19.63 -6.17
CA GLU A 60 -4.88 21.00 -6.27
C GLU A 60 -4.00 21.39 -5.08
N GLU A 61 -4.38 21.00 -3.86
CA GLU A 61 -3.61 21.26 -2.65
C GLU A 61 -2.32 20.44 -2.61
N ILE A 62 -2.34 19.21 -3.15
CA ILE A 62 -1.12 18.40 -3.30
C ILE A 62 -0.18 19.08 -4.29
N ASP A 63 -0.68 19.47 -5.46
CA ASP A 63 0.13 20.13 -6.49
C ASP A 63 0.73 21.44 -5.96
N ARG A 64 -0.08 22.28 -5.29
CA ARG A 64 0.40 23.52 -4.65
C ARG A 64 1.52 23.25 -3.64
N ARG A 65 1.37 22.23 -2.78
CA ARG A 65 2.41 21.89 -1.79
C ARG A 65 3.68 21.34 -2.42
N VAL A 66 3.57 20.61 -3.53
CA VAL A 66 4.73 20.13 -4.28
C VAL A 66 5.49 21.32 -4.85
N ASP A 67 4.79 22.24 -5.52
CA ASP A 67 5.40 23.44 -6.12
C ASP A 67 6.07 24.35 -5.06
N GLU A 68 5.48 24.44 -3.85
CA GLU A 68 6.03 25.26 -2.77
C GLU A 68 7.25 24.65 -2.06
N ARG A 69 7.41 23.33 -2.09
CA ARG A 69 8.33 22.62 -1.18
C ARG A 69 9.38 21.77 -1.89
N ILE A 70 9.20 21.48 -3.17
CA ILE A 70 10.07 20.59 -3.94
C ILE A 70 10.61 21.35 -5.15
N ASP A 71 11.93 21.43 -5.23
CA ASP A 71 12.60 22.01 -6.39
C ASP A 71 12.53 21.06 -7.59
N GLY A 72 12.04 21.58 -8.72
CA GLY A 72 11.91 20.83 -9.96
C GLY A 72 10.59 20.06 -10.09
N LYS A 73 10.46 19.29 -11.18
CA LYS A 73 9.22 18.55 -11.49
C LYS A 73 9.35 17.10 -11.05
N LEU A 74 8.34 16.63 -10.30
CA LEU A 74 8.18 15.20 -10.02
C LEU A 74 7.85 14.44 -11.32
N LEU A 75 8.48 13.29 -11.49
CA LEU A 75 8.35 12.47 -12.71
C LEU A 75 7.15 11.52 -12.69
N LEU A 76 6.62 11.24 -11.50
CA LEU A 76 5.57 10.23 -11.28
C LEU A 76 4.35 10.79 -10.56
N LEU A 77 4.57 11.64 -9.55
CA LEU A 77 3.51 12.09 -8.65
C LEU A 77 3.09 13.52 -8.97
N ASN A 78 1.78 13.70 -9.08
CA ASN A 78 1.05 14.95 -8.95
C ASN A 78 -0.24 14.62 -8.18
N GLY A 79 -1.07 15.62 -7.89
CA GLY A 79 -2.29 15.47 -7.11
C GLY A 79 -3.24 14.42 -7.70
N ALA A 80 -3.48 14.47 -9.02
CA ALA A 80 -4.35 13.52 -9.71
C ALA A 80 -3.79 12.08 -9.66
N ALA A 81 -2.49 11.92 -9.90
CA ALA A 81 -1.82 10.62 -9.85
C ALA A 81 -1.84 10.04 -8.44
N PHE A 82 -1.68 10.86 -7.40
CA PHE A 82 -1.76 10.42 -6.02
C PHE A 82 -3.18 9.95 -5.66
N LEU A 83 -4.21 10.74 -5.98
CA LEU A 83 -5.60 10.36 -5.71
C LEU A 83 -5.99 9.07 -6.47
N SER A 84 -5.51 8.91 -7.71
CA SER A 84 -5.68 7.67 -8.47
C SER A 84 -5.00 6.49 -7.78
N SER A 85 -3.80 6.69 -7.23
CA SER A 85 -3.04 5.65 -6.53
C SER A 85 -3.70 5.25 -5.21
N ALA A 86 -4.37 6.19 -4.53
CA ALA A 86 -5.13 5.96 -3.31
C ALA A 86 -6.53 5.36 -3.57
N THR A 87 -7.00 5.37 -4.82
CA THR A 87 -8.25 4.72 -5.22
C THR A 87 -7.98 3.27 -5.59
N LEU A 88 -8.14 2.38 -4.62
CA LEU A 88 -7.88 0.96 -4.80
C LEU A 88 -8.99 0.24 -5.58
N ASN A 89 -8.63 -0.82 -6.29
CA ASN A 89 -9.63 -1.66 -6.95
C ASN A 89 -10.48 -2.43 -5.94
N LYS A 90 -11.70 -2.80 -6.36
CA LYS A 90 -12.72 -3.43 -5.50
C LYS A 90 -12.22 -4.61 -4.69
N ALA A 91 -11.43 -5.50 -5.29
CA ALA A 91 -10.96 -6.71 -4.60
C ALA A 91 -10.03 -6.37 -3.44
N VAL A 92 -9.14 -5.40 -3.63
CA VAL A 92 -8.20 -4.91 -2.61
C VAL A 92 -8.95 -4.23 -1.50
N SER A 93 -9.81 -3.26 -1.84
CA SER A 93 -10.55 -2.49 -0.85
C SER A 93 -11.37 -3.42 0.03
N GLN A 94 -12.03 -4.42 -0.55
CA GLN A 94 -12.76 -5.43 0.21
C GLN A 94 -11.85 -6.33 1.04
N SER A 95 -10.68 -6.72 0.54
CA SER A 95 -9.72 -7.49 1.32
C SER A 95 -9.23 -6.70 2.54
N LEU A 96 -8.96 -5.40 2.39
CA LEU A 96 -8.52 -4.53 3.49
C LEU A 96 -9.61 -4.30 4.53
N LEU A 97 -10.86 -4.11 4.08
CA LEU A 97 -12.02 -3.96 4.96
C LEU A 97 -12.28 -5.22 5.80
N ASN A 98 -12.06 -6.41 5.21
CA ASN A 98 -12.32 -7.69 5.88
C ASN A 98 -11.11 -8.26 6.63
N GLU A 99 -9.94 -7.62 6.57
CA GLU A 99 -8.75 -8.10 7.26
C GLU A 99 -8.92 -7.96 8.78
N THR A 100 -8.79 -9.04 9.53
CA THR A 100 -8.98 -9.07 11.00
C THR A 100 -7.68 -9.27 11.78
N HIS A 101 -6.60 -9.69 11.12
CA HIS A 101 -5.34 -9.96 11.78
C HIS A 101 -4.61 -8.68 12.23
N VAL A 102 -4.14 -8.64 13.47
CA VAL A 102 -3.34 -7.54 14.03
C VAL A 102 -1.95 -8.08 14.35
N TYR A 103 -0.91 -7.41 13.88
CA TYR A 103 0.47 -7.79 14.21
C TYR A 103 0.80 -7.39 15.64
N THR A 104 1.21 -8.38 16.41
CA THR A 104 1.78 -8.22 17.75
C THR A 104 3.13 -8.93 17.76
N GLU A 105 3.94 -8.66 18.78
CA GLU A 105 5.24 -9.33 18.95
C GLU A 105 5.08 -10.87 18.97
N ASP A 106 4.00 -11.35 19.62
CA ASP A 106 3.72 -12.78 19.77
C ASP A 106 3.25 -13.49 18.49
N ASN A 107 2.79 -12.75 17.48
CA ASN A 107 2.18 -13.34 16.28
C ASN A 107 2.84 -12.87 14.97
N ALA A 108 4.02 -12.27 15.06
CA ALA A 108 4.80 -11.79 13.93
C ALA A 108 4.97 -12.90 12.87
N ARG A 109 4.44 -12.64 11.67
CA ARG A 109 4.60 -13.54 10.53
C ARG A 109 5.77 -13.06 9.69
N PHE A 110 6.73 -13.95 9.49
CA PHE A 110 7.77 -13.77 8.50
C PHE A 110 7.33 -14.39 7.17
N LEU A 111 7.55 -13.66 6.07
CA LEU A 111 7.46 -14.23 4.74
C LEU A 111 8.66 -15.15 4.52
N HIS A 112 8.46 -16.44 4.79
CA HIS A 112 9.46 -17.45 4.47
C HIS A 112 9.49 -17.63 2.96
N GLY A 113 10.59 -17.25 2.32
CA GLY A 113 10.83 -17.60 0.93
C GLY A 113 11.04 -19.10 0.81
N HIS A 114 10.28 -19.78 -0.04
CA HIS A 114 10.66 -21.12 -0.52
C HIS A 114 11.78 -20.96 -1.56
N GLY A 115 12.96 -20.51 -1.13
CA GLY A 115 14.14 -20.44 -1.97
C GLY A 115 14.54 -21.86 -2.37
N VAL A 116 14.06 -22.33 -3.53
CA VAL A 116 14.60 -23.54 -4.15
C VAL A 116 15.98 -23.21 -4.66
N SER A 117 17.01 -23.56 -3.87
CA SER A 117 18.38 -23.63 -4.36
C SER A 117 18.41 -24.72 -5.44
N ASN A 118 18.51 -24.34 -6.71
CA ASN A 118 18.89 -25.27 -7.76
C ASN A 118 20.31 -25.77 -7.41
N LYS A 119 20.39 -26.98 -6.89
CA LYS A 119 21.64 -27.73 -6.81
C LYS A 119 21.95 -28.21 -8.22
N ASN A 120 22.93 -27.56 -8.87
CA ASN A 120 23.58 -28.11 -10.05
C ASN A 120 24.40 -29.35 -9.66
#